data_AF-A0A2I0QA09-F1
#
_entry.id   AF-A0A2I0QA09-F1
#
_cell.length_a   1.000
_cell.length_b   1.000
_cell.length_c   1.000
_cell.angle_alpha   90.00
_cell.angle_beta   90.00
_cell.angle_gamma   90.00
#
_symmetry.space_group_name_H-M   'P 1'
#
loop_
_entity.id
_entity.type
_entity.pdbx_description
1 polymer ?
#
loop_
_entity_poly.entity_id
_entity_poly.type
_entity_poly.pdbx_seq_one_letter_code
_entity_poly.pdbx_strand_id
1 'polypeptide(L)'
;MKNPNLSPNLFNRKFFLILMMGILFQLPIIAQNPECKNYTSESNINIFIENAKVGGHANKWIGSKSGLAKYAEEWEVFDTANSGLTSNTINGIAFDKEGIAFIGTGEYHIGSTGGLTKFDGTHWTTYNTGNSGLPEN
;
A
#
# COMPACT_ATOMS: atom_id res chain seq x y z
N MET A 1 -31.95 -70.06 28.38
CA MET A 1 -30.61 -69.44 28.55
C MET A 1 -30.14 -68.93 27.19
N LYS A 2 -30.40 -67.65 26.89
CA LYS A 2 -30.06 -66.81 25.71
C LYS A 2 -29.95 -65.38 26.30
N ASN A 3 -29.10 -64.43 25.96
CA ASN A 3 -28.05 -64.18 24.96
C ASN A 3 -27.23 -62.97 25.52
N PRO A 4 -26.00 -62.65 25.04
CA PRO A 4 -25.03 -61.80 25.73
C PRO A 4 -25.22 -60.31 25.43
N ASN A 5 -24.99 -59.46 26.42
CA ASN A 5 -24.95 -58.01 26.27
C ASN A 5 -23.58 -57.56 25.75
N LEU A 6 -23.47 -57.32 24.44
CA LEU A 6 -22.42 -56.48 23.87
C LEU A 6 -22.64 -55.03 24.33
N SER A 7 -21.63 -54.43 24.97
CA SER A 7 -21.75 -53.08 25.55
C SER A 7 -22.00 -52.01 24.47
N PRO A 8 -22.99 -51.12 24.63
CA PRO A 8 -23.43 -50.16 23.60
C PRO A 8 -22.43 -49.01 23.29
N ASN A 9 -21.27 -48.96 23.95
CA ASN A 9 -20.37 -47.79 23.92
C ASN A 9 -19.37 -47.74 22.77
N LEU A 10 -19.14 -48.83 22.03
CA LEU A 10 -18.13 -48.84 20.96
C LEU A 10 -18.64 -48.23 19.64
N PHE A 11 -19.95 -48.30 19.39
CA PHE A 11 -20.58 -47.78 18.18
C PHE A 11 -20.64 -46.24 18.19
N ASN A 12 -21.01 -45.65 19.33
CA ASN A 12 -21.11 -44.19 19.47
C ASN A 12 -19.76 -43.47 19.41
N ARG A 13 -18.68 -44.13 19.87
CA ARG A 13 -17.33 -43.53 19.87
C ARG A 13 -16.73 -43.42 18.46
N LYS A 14 -17.00 -44.40 17.60
CA LYS A 14 -16.58 -44.37 16.18
C LYS A 14 -17.41 -43.39 15.35
N PHE A 15 -18.71 -43.29 15.65
CA PHE A 15 -19.60 -42.34 14.98
C PHE A 15 -19.24 -40.88 15.31
N PHE A 16 -18.86 -40.59 16.57
CA PHE A 16 -18.46 -39.25 17.00
C PHE A 16 -17.15 -38.76 16.37
N LEU A 17 -16.17 -39.66 16.17
CA LEU A 17 -14.90 -39.33 15.52
C LEU A 17 -15.04 -39.06 14.01
N ILE A 18 -15.93 -39.78 13.32
CA ILE A 18 -16.22 -39.56 11.90
C ILE A 18 -16.95 -38.21 11.70
N LEU A 19 -17.81 -37.82 12.65
CA LEU A 19 -18.48 -36.52 12.63
C LEU A 19 -17.48 -35.36 12.82
N MET A 20 -16.43 -35.54 13.65
CA MET A 20 -15.41 -34.51 13.87
C MET A 20 -14.44 -34.33 12.68
N MET A 21 -14.18 -35.38 11.89
CA MET A 21 -13.33 -35.27 10.69
C MET A 21 -14.09 -34.65 9.49
N GLY A 22 -15.43 -34.71 9.46
CA GLY A 22 -16.24 -34.11 8.39
C GLY A 22 -16.41 -32.59 8.47
N ILE A 23 -16.27 -32.01 9.66
CA ILE A 23 -16.47 -30.56 9.88
C ILE A 23 -15.21 -29.75 9.48
N LEU A 24 -14.04 -30.37 9.42
CA LEU A 24 -12.80 -29.70 9.00
C LEU A 24 -12.62 -29.59 7.47
N PHE A 25 -13.53 -30.17 6.67
CA PHE A 25 -13.43 -30.21 5.21
C PHE A 25 -14.47 -29.34 4.47
N GLN A 26 -15.21 -28.49 5.19
CA GLN A 26 -16.34 -27.71 4.64
C GLN A 26 -16.09 -26.20 4.53
N LEU A 27 -14.90 -25.70 4.87
CA LEU A 27 -14.60 -24.29 4.63
C LEU A 27 -14.16 -24.12 3.17
N PRO A 28 -14.89 -23.35 2.34
CA PRO A 28 -14.42 -23.02 1.01
C PRO A 28 -13.08 -22.30 1.18
N ILE A 29 -12.04 -22.85 0.56
CA ILE A 29 -10.78 -22.12 0.34
C ILE A 29 -11.12 -21.03 -0.67
N ILE A 30 -11.64 -19.90 -0.18
CA ILE A 30 -11.84 -18.71 -0.99
C ILE A 30 -10.44 -18.17 -1.24
N ALA A 31 -9.87 -18.50 -2.39
CA ALA A 31 -8.78 -17.70 -2.93
C ALA A 31 -9.32 -16.27 -3.05
N GLN A 32 -8.75 -15.31 -2.31
CA GLN A 32 -9.03 -13.91 -2.56
C GLN A 32 -8.59 -13.64 -3.98
N ASN A 33 -9.53 -13.48 -4.89
CA ASN A 33 -9.22 -13.09 -6.25
C ASN A 33 -8.78 -11.62 -6.16
N PRO A 34 -7.50 -11.28 -6.36
CA PRO A 34 -7.08 -9.89 -6.26
C PRO A 34 -7.77 -9.13 -7.38
N GLU A 35 -8.71 -8.26 -7.02
CA GLU A 35 -9.32 -7.34 -7.98
C GLU A 35 -8.22 -6.38 -8.45
N CYS A 36 -7.78 -6.54 -9.70
CA CYS A 36 -6.91 -5.57 -10.33
C CYS A 36 -7.73 -4.31 -10.61
N LYS A 37 -7.63 -3.32 -9.71
CA LYS A 37 -8.24 -1.99 -9.91
C LYS A 37 -7.25 -1.14 -10.71
N ASN A 38 -7.59 -0.83 -11.95
CA ASN A 38 -6.81 0.04 -12.83
C ASN A 38 -7.12 1.51 -12.49
N TYR A 39 -6.09 2.31 -12.21
CA TYR A 39 -6.21 3.71 -11.76
C TYR A 39 -5.70 4.74 -12.80
N THR A 40 -5.73 4.42 -14.11
CA THR A 40 -5.17 5.31 -15.12
C THR A 40 -6.21 6.28 -15.68
N SER A 41 -6.01 7.58 -15.42
CA SER A 41 -6.53 8.69 -16.24
C SER A 41 -5.50 8.98 -17.35
N GLU A 42 -5.97 9.45 -18.51
CA GLU A 42 -5.27 9.62 -19.81
C GLU A 42 -4.03 10.56 -19.82
N SER A 43 -3.45 10.87 -18.67
CA SER A 43 -2.43 11.91 -18.51
C SER A 43 -1.16 11.37 -17.84
N ASN A 44 -0.17 10.94 -18.64
CA ASN A 44 1.26 10.76 -18.29
C ASN A 44 1.55 10.62 -16.77
N ILE A 45 1.13 9.51 -16.18
CA ILE A 45 1.34 9.21 -14.75
C ILE A 45 2.69 8.50 -14.63
N ASN A 46 3.60 9.06 -13.81
CA ASN A 46 4.78 8.33 -13.38
C ASN A 46 4.39 7.49 -12.16
N ILE A 47 4.09 6.21 -12.39
CA ILE A 47 3.71 5.27 -11.33
C ILE A 47 4.98 4.72 -10.67
N PHE A 48 5.23 5.10 -9.41
CA PHE A 48 6.30 4.53 -8.58
C PHE A 48 5.70 3.76 -7.40
N ILE A 49 5.44 2.47 -7.58
CA ILE A 49 4.94 1.62 -6.48
C ILE A 49 6.14 1.12 -5.68
N GLU A 50 6.47 1.80 -4.59
CA GLU A 50 7.41 1.27 -3.60
C GLU A 50 6.71 0.97 -2.28
N ASN A 51 6.97 -0.22 -1.74
CA ASN A 51 6.49 -0.64 -0.43
C ASN A 51 7.35 0.03 0.65
N ALA A 52 7.00 1.24 1.08
CA ALA A 52 7.60 1.82 2.28
C ALA A 52 7.15 0.99 3.49
N LYS A 53 8.05 0.14 4.02
CA LYS A 53 7.72 -0.84 5.06
C LYS A 53 8.09 -0.30 6.44
N VAL A 54 7.17 0.43 7.06
CA VAL A 54 7.17 0.64 8.51
C VAL A 54 5.84 0.13 9.06
N GLY A 55 5.88 -0.89 9.92
CA GLY A 55 4.71 -1.34 10.69
C GLY A 55 3.73 -2.33 10.00
N GLY A 56 4.01 -2.80 8.78
CA GLY A 56 3.25 -3.92 8.18
C GLY A 56 2.11 -3.56 7.23
N HIS A 57 1.87 -2.27 6.96
CA HIS A 57 0.97 -1.81 5.89
C HIS A 57 1.80 -1.30 4.71
N ALA A 58 1.53 -1.83 3.52
CA ALA A 58 2.23 -1.41 2.31
C ALA A 58 1.63 -0.11 1.79
N ASN A 59 2.30 1.01 2.05
CA ASN A 59 1.93 2.29 1.44
C ASN A 59 2.22 2.24 -0.07
N LYS A 60 1.29 2.71 -0.90
CA LYS A 60 1.51 2.93 -2.33
C LYS A 60 1.60 4.42 -2.59
N TRP A 61 2.53 4.82 -3.43
CA TRP A 61 2.70 6.21 -3.83
C TRP A 61 2.55 6.35 -5.34
N ILE A 62 1.95 7.44 -5.79
CA ILE A 62 1.70 7.71 -7.20
C ILE A 62 2.01 9.17 -7.46
N GLY A 63 2.97 9.42 -8.35
CA GLY A 63 3.28 10.74 -8.86
C GLY A 63 2.53 11.03 -10.15
N SER A 64 2.00 12.24 -10.29
CA SER A 64 1.34 12.68 -11.51
C SER A 64 1.77 14.09 -11.89
N LYS A 65 1.22 14.63 -12.98
CA LYS A 65 1.38 16.05 -13.33
C LYS A 65 0.56 16.99 -12.43
N SER A 66 -0.35 16.42 -11.64
CA SER A 66 -1.33 17.15 -10.81
C SER A 66 -1.14 16.90 -9.31
N GLY A 67 0.02 16.36 -8.91
CA GLY A 67 0.35 16.11 -7.52
C GLY A 67 0.66 14.65 -7.23
N LEU A 68 0.65 14.34 -5.93
CA LEU A 68 1.09 13.10 -5.33
C LEU A 68 -0.08 12.42 -4.63
N ALA A 69 -0.30 11.14 -4.88
CA ALA A 69 -1.28 10.33 -4.16
C ALA A 69 -0.57 9.26 -3.33
N LYS A 70 -1.00 9.08 -2.08
CA LYS A 70 -0.52 8.06 -1.16
C LYS A 70 -1.71 7.21 -0.72
N TYR A 71 -1.56 5.90 -0.75
CA TYR A 71 -2.56 4.94 -0.26
C TYR A 71 -1.98 4.12 0.87
N ALA A 72 -2.64 4.10 2.02
CA ALA A 72 -2.29 3.25 3.16
C ALA A 72 -3.49 2.36 3.54
N GLU A 73 -4.50 2.98 4.15
CA GLU A 73 -5.84 2.42 4.36
C GLU A 73 -6.85 3.16 3.48
N GLU A 74 -6.68 4.49 3.37
CA GLU A 74 -7.40 5.40 2.49
C GLU A 74 -6.44 6.16 1.58
N TRP A 75 -6.99 6.82 0.55
CA TRP A 75 -6.23 7.70 -0.32
C TRP A 75 -6.05 9.09 0.30
N GLU A 76 -4.80 9.55 0.30
CA GLU A 76 -4.41 10.92 0.60
C GLU A 76 -3.85 11.56 -0.67
N VAL A 77 -4.23 12.80 -0.98
CA VAL A 77 -3.79 13.52 -2.19
C VAL A 77 -3.14 14.83 -1.78
N PHE A 78 -1.93 15.05 -2.31
CA PHE A 78 -1.10 16.22 -2.03
C PHE A 78 -0.85 17.01 -3.31
N ASP A 79 -1.01 18.32 -3.21
CA ASP A 79 -0.69 19.31 -4.24
C ASP A 79 0.07 20.49 -3.60
N THR A 80 0.49 21.46 -4.40
CA THR A 80 1.19 22.66 -3.89
C THR A 80 0.33 23.53 -2.97
N ALA A 81 -1.00 23.35 -2.93
CA ALA A 81 -1.90 24.14 -2.09
C ALA A 81 -2.06 23.54 -0.68
N ASN A 82 -1.83 22.24 -0.52
CA ASN A 82 -2.05 21.53 0.75
C ASN A 82 -0.80 20.84 1.31
N SER A 83 0.36 20.99 0.66
CA SER A 83 1.60 20.32 1.04
C SER A 83 2.83 21.23 0.86
N GLY A 84 4.02 20.71 1.16
CA GLY A 84 5.29 21.39 0.88
C GLY A 84 5.86 21.14 -0.52
N LEU A 85 5.08 20.54 -1.43
CA LEU A 85 5.50 20.38 -2.82
C LEU A 85 5.72 21.75 -3.49
N THR A 86 6.83 21.90 -4.22
CA THR A 86 7.14 23.11 -5.01
C THR A 86 6.56 23.09 -6.41
N SER A 87 6.07 21.95 -6.86
CA SER A 87 5.37 21.76 -8.12
C SER A 87 4.47 20.54 -8.03
N ASN A 88 3.31 20.63 -8.70
CA ASN A 88 2.40 19.50 -8.86
C ASN A 88 2.95 18.43 -9.82
N THR A 89 3.98 18.76 -10.60
CA THR A 89 4.56 17.80 -11.54
C THR A 89 5.58 16.92 -10.83
N ILE A 90 5.20 15.67 -10.57
CA ILE A 90 6.03 14.68 -9.90
C ILE A 90 6.81 13.86 -10.94
N ASN A 91 8.13 14.01 -10.93
CA ASN A 91 9.05 13.32 -11.84
C ASN A 91 9.57 12.01 -11.25
N GLY A 92 9.69 11.92 -9.93
CA GLY A 92 10.30 10.79 -9.25
C GLY A 92 9.92 10.72 -7.78
N ILE A 93 9.87 9.51 -7.23
CA ILE A 93 9.71 9.27 -5.79
C ILE A 93 10.72 8.18 -5.40
N ALA A 94 11.51 8.43 -4.37
CA ALA A 94 12.43 7.46 -3.78
C ALA A 94 12.28 7.44 -2.26
N PHE A 95 12.57 6.31 -1.63
CA PHE A 95 12.51 6.16 -0.19
C PHE A 95 13.87 5.81 0.39
N ASP A 96 14.20 6.34 1.56
CA ASP A 96 15.34 5.84 2.32
C ASP A 96 14.97 4.60 3.15
N LYS A 97 15.97 4.05 3.87
CA LYS A 97 15.80 2.86 4.73
C LYS A 97 14.80 3.06 5.88
N GLU A 98 14.50 4.30 6.24
CA GLU A 98 13.59 4.67 7.33
C GLU A 98 12.18 4.96 6.80
N GLY A 99 11.99 4.93 5.48
CA GLY A 99 10.72 5.19 4.82
C GLY A 99 10.45 6.68 4.56
N ILE A 100 11.46 7.54 4.68
CA ILE A 100 11.35 8.95 4.32
C ILE A 100 11.24 9.06 2.80
N ALA A 101 10.22 9.77 2.33
CA ALA A 101 10.01 9.99 0.90
C ALA A 101 10.83 11.18 0.42
N PHE A 102 11.51 11.00 -0.71
CA PHE A 102 12.19 12.03 -1.48
C PHE A 102 11.48 12.15 -2.83
N ILE A 103 10.80 13.28 -3.03
CA ILE A 103 9.94 13.57 -4.17
C ILE A 103 10.64 14.57 -5.09
N GLY A 104 11.01 14.12 -6.28
CA GLY A 104 11.53 14.99 -7.34
C GLY A 104 10.38 15.67 -8.08
N THR A 105 10.40 17.00 -8.09
CA THR A 105 9.36 17.83 -8.71
C THR A 105 9.94 18.61 -9.89
N GLY A 106 9.22 18.66 -11.01
CA GLY A 106 9.67 19.34 -12.23
C GLY A 106 9.14 20.77 -12.35
N GLU A 107 9.93 21.63 -12.99
CA GLU A 107 9.48 22.96 -13.42
C GLU A 107 8.79 22.85 -14.80
N TYR A 108 7.46 22.93 -14.82
CA TYR A 108 6.67 22.80 -16.06
C TYR A 108 5.59 23.87 -16.25
N HIS A 109 5.32 24.69 -15.23
CA HIS A 109 4.29 25.74 -15.29
C HIS A 109 4.80 27.05 -14.71
N ILE A 110 4.18 28.17 -15.11
CA ILE A 110 4.53 29.49 -14.56
C ILE A 110 4.39 29.45 -13.03
N GLY A 111 5.47 29.78 -12.33
CA GLY A 111 5.53 29.81 -10.87
C GLY A 111 5.96 28.49 -10.21
N SER A 112 6.17 27.40 -10.95
CA SER A 112 6.85 26.23 -10.40
C SER A 112 8.35 26.46 -10.32
N THR A 113 8.98 26.02 -9.23
CA THR A 113 10.44 26.13 -9.06
C THR A 113 11.18 24.81 -9.22
N GLY A 114 10.46 23.68 -9.30
CA GLY A 114 11.04 22.35 -9.29
C GLY A 114 11.73 22.02 -7.97
N GLY A 115 12.65 21.06 -7.99
CA GLY A 115 13.50 20.69 -6.87
C GLY A 115 13.10 19.38 -6.18
N LEU A 116 13.71 19.15 -5.03
CA LEU A 116 13.57 17.92 -4.25
C LEU A 116 12.80 18.22 -2.96
N THR A 117 11.67 17.55 -2.75
CA THR A 117 10.88 17.66 -1.53
C THR A 117 11.01 16.39 -0.70
N LYS A 118 11.46 16.51 0.55
CA LYS A 118 11.49 15.44 1.54
C LYS A 118 10.20 15.44 2.36
N PHE A 119 9.64 14.27 2.60
CA PHE A 119 8.50 14.07 3.50
C PHE A 119 8.79 12.94 4.51
N ASP A 120 8.75 13.26 5.80
CA ASP A 120 9.05 12.33 6.90
C ASP A 120 7.82 11.61 7.47
N GLY A 121 6.65 11.79 6.85
CA GLY A 121 5.35 11.32 7.35
C GLY A 121 4.52 12.41 8.02
N THR A 122 5.14 13.53 8.41
CA THR A 122 4.50 14.64 9.10
C THR A 122 4.91 16.01 8.57
N HIS A 123 6.19 16.20 8.29
CA HIS A 123 6.76 17.45 7.84
C HIS A 123 7.27 17.35 6.41
N TRP A 124 7.18 18.49 5.73
CA TRP A 124 7.73 18.68 4.40
C TRP A 124 8.98 19.57 4.50
N THR A 125 10.04 19.21 3.77
CA THR A 125 11.24 20.03 3.66
C THR A 125 11.69 20.06 2.21
N THR A 126 11.91 21.25 1.67
CA THR A 126 12.15 21.44 0.24
C THR A 126 13.56 21.95 0.00
N TYR A 127 14.22 21.34 -1.00
CA TYR A 127 15.55 21.68 -1.47
C TYR A 127 15.49 22.14 -2.93
N ASN A 128 16.15 23.25 -3.21
CA ASN A 128 16.37 23.80 -4.54
C ASN A 128 17.82 24.31 -4.64
N THR A 129 18.22 24.77 -5.82
CA THR A 129 19.55 25.34 -6.09
C THR A 129 19.91 26.53 -5.20
N GLY A 130 18.91 27.23 -4.64
CA GLY A 130 19.12 28.40 -3.78
C GLY A 130 19.38 28.07 -2.30
N ASN A 131 19.03 26.87 -1.84
CA ASN A 131 19.16 26.48 -0.43
C ASN A 131 19.89 25.15 -0.20
N SER A 132 20.46 24.57 -1.26
CA SER A 132 21.11 23.27 -1.22
C SER A 132 22.29 23.20 -2.20
N GLY A 133 22.95 22.04 -2.26
CA GLY A 133 23.98 21.74 -3.25
C GLY A 133 23.46 21.10 -4.54
N LEU A 134 22.15 21.13 -4.80
CA LEU A 134 21.58 20.60 -6.04
C LEU A 134 22.11 21.40 -7.24
N PRO A 135 22.53 20.72 -8.33
CA PRO A 135 23.05 21.41 -9.51
C PRO A 135 21.93 22.10 -10.31
N GLU A 136 20.72 21.51 -10.30
CA GLU A 136 19.51 22.00 -10.96
C GLU A 136 18.27 21.62 -10.14
N ASN A 137 17.14 22.23 -10.45
CA ASN A 137 15.84 21.96 -9.81
C ASN A 137 15.02 20.93 -10.60
#